data_AF-A0A967TGV7-F1
#
_entry.id   AF-A0A967TGV7-F1
#
_cell.length_a   1.000
_cell.length_b   1.000
_cell.length_c   1.000
_cell.angle_alpha   90.00
_cell.angle_beta   90.00
_cell.angle_gamma   90.00
#
_symmetry.space_group_name_H-M   'P 1'
#
loop_
_entity.id
_entity.type
_entity.pdbx_description
1 polymer ?
#
loop_
_entity_poly.entity_id
_entity_poly.type
_entity_poly.pdbx_seq_one_letter_code
_entity_poly.pdbx_strand_id
1 'polypeptide(L)'
;GCNVRPGDLYASGTISGKEKSSYGSMLELSWKGTEPIELPNGETRTFLEDGDKVTMTGYADTDNYRIGFGEVTGKILPAKEIG
;
A
#
# COMPACT_ATOMS: atom_id res chain seq x y z
N GLY A 1 8.22 -30.78 11.96
CA GLY A 1 7.90 -29.35 11.89
C GLY A 1 7.78 -28.94 10.43
N CYS A 2 7.24 -27.74 10.15
CA CYS A 2 7.31 -27.18 8.80
C CYS A 2 8.75 -26.74 8.49
N ASN A 3 9.26 -27.02 7.29
CA ASN A 3 10.63 -26.70 6.91
C ASN A 3 10.71 -25.27 6.35
N VAL A 4 11.64 -24.47 6.87
CA VAL A 4 11.96 -23.11 6.40
C VAL A 4 13.36 -23.11 5.79
N ARG A 5 13.57 -22.35 4.72
CA ARG A 5 14.80 -22.34 3.92
C ARG A 5 15.35 -20.92 3.72
N PRO A 6 16.67 -20.77 3.51
CA PRO A 6 17.25 -19.49 3.12
C PRO A 6 16.56 -18.92 1.87
N GLY A 7 16.17 -17.65 1.95
CA GLY A 7 15.45 -16.96 0.88
C GLY A 7 13.92 -17.05 0.97
N ASP A 8 13.36 -17.83 1.89
CA ASP A 8 11.91 -17.79 2.13
C ASP A 8 11.50 -16.39 2.64
N LEU A 9 10.43 -15.83 2.06
CA LEU A 9 9.89 -14.52 2.41
C LEU A 9 8.54 -14.68 3.14
N TYR A 10 8.45 -14.08 4.33
CA TYR A 10 7.23 -14.04 5.13
C TYR A 10 6.77 -12.60 5.28
N ALA A 11 5.51 -12.34 4.92
CA ALA A 11 4.89 -11.04 5.05
C ALA A 11 4.05 -10.94 6.33
N SER A 12 3.88 -9.73 6.86
CA SER A 12 3.04 -9.45 8.03
C SER A 12 1.54 -9.65 7.79
N GLY A 13 1.12 -9.64 6.53
CA GLY A 13 -0.24 -9.27 6.15
C GLY A 13 -0.42 -7.74 6.11
N THR A 14 -1.61 -7.29 5.72
CA THR A 14 -1.96 -5.86 5.68
C THR A 14 -1.81 -5.23 7.06
N ILE A 15 -1.10 -4.10 7.14
CA ILE A 15 -0.85 -3.38 8.39
C ILE A 15 -1.91 -2.27 8.52
N SER A 16 -2.86 -2.45 9.43
CA SER A 16 -3.93 -1.47 9.70
C SER A 16 -3.94 -1.07 11.17
N GLY A 17 -3.89 0.23 11.43
CA GLY A 17 -4.10 0.79 12.76
C GLY A 17 -5.58 1.00 13.09
N LYS A 18 -5.85 1.61 14.25
CA LYS A 18 -7.22 1.84 14.74
C LYS A 18 -7.93 2.97 14.01
N GLU A 19 -7.18 4.00 13.63
CA GLU A 19 -7.72 5.20 12.98
C GLU A 19 -7.85 4.98 11.47
N LYS A 20 -8.88 5.58 10.86
CA LYS A 20 -9.13 5.43 9.41
C LYS A 20 -7.92 5.85 8.55
N SER A 21 -7.19 6.87 8.97
CA SER A 21 -5.95 7.33 8.30
C SER A 21 -4.79 6.33 8.36
N SER A 22 -4.92 5.27 9.16
CA SER A 22 -3.91 4.22 9.35
C SER A 22 -4.32 2.86 8.79
N TYR A 23 -5.38 2.79 7.98
CA TYR A 23 -5.77 1.54 7.30
C TYR A 23 -4.81 1.20 6.14
N GLY A 24 -4.51 -0.08 6.00
CA GLY A 24 -3.46 -0.57 5.10
C GLY A 24 -3.90 -0.94 3.68
N SER A 25 -5.17 -0.76 3.33
CA SER A 25 -5.68 -1.05 1.99
C SER A 25 -6.75 -0.06 1.53
N MET A 26 -6.88 0.10 0.20
CA MET A 26 -7.98 0.90 -0.38
C MET A 26 -9.35 0.29 -0.09
N LEU A 27 -9.44 -1.02 0.09
CA LEU A 27 -10.67 -1.70 0.50
C LEU A 27 -11.17 -1.17 1.85
N GLU A 28 -10.27 -1.04 2.82
CA GLU A 28 -10.58 -0.52 4.16
C GLU A 28 -10.77 1.00 4.12
N LEU A 29 -9.85 1.73 3.49
CA LEU A 29 -9.89 3.20 3.39
C LEU A 29 -11.17 3.70 2.74
N SER A 30 -11.62 3.02 1.67
CA SER A 30 -12.83 3.38 0.93
C SER A 30 -14.11 2.73 1.45
N TRP A 31 -14.00 1.93 2.53
CA TRP A 31 -15.08 1.11 3.06
C TRP A 31 -15.82 0.30 1.98
N LYS A 32 -15.10 -0.58 1.29
CA LYS A 32 -15.63 -1.37 0.17
C LYS A 32 -16.23 -0.49 -0.94
N GLY A 33 -15.64 0.69 -1.14
CA GLY A 33 -16.02 1.66 -2.17
C GLY A 33 -17.24 2.52 -1.84
N THR A 34 -17.83 2.42 -0.65
CA THR A 34 -18.95 3.29 -0.26
C THR A 34 -18.52 4.67 0.20
N GLU A 35 -17.24 4.84 0.54
CA GLU A 35 -16.65 6.09 1.03
C GLU A 35 -15.42 6.46 0.21
N PRO A 36 -15.53 7.24 -0.88
CA PRO A 36 -14.38 7.60 -1.71
C PRO A 36 -13.29 8.34 -0.93
N ILE A 37 -12.04 8.07 -1.28
CA ILE A 37 -10.84 8.73 -0.76
C ILE A 37 -10.60 9.98 -1.62
N GLU A 38 -10.47 11.15 -1.00
CA GLU A 38 -10.07 12.38 -1.69
C GLU A 38 -8.54 12.48 -1.73
N LEU A 39 -8.00 12.70 -2.93
CA LEU A 39 -6.56 12.86 -3.17
C LEU A 39 -6.17 14.34 -3.13
N PRO A 40 -4.89 14.68 -2.84
CA PRO A 40 -4.45 16.07 -2.75
C PRO A 40 -4.64 16.92 -4.01
N ASN A 41 -4.77 16.28 -5.18
CA ASN A 41 -5.04 16.94 -6.46
C ASN A 41 -6.55 17.15 -6.73
N GLY A 42 -7.43 16.84 -5.77
CA GLY A 42 -8.89 16.98 -5.89
C GLY A 42 -9.58 15.83 -6.60
N GLU A 43 -8.84 14.82 -7.07
CA GLU A 43 -9.43 13.58 -7.58
C GLU A 43 -9.95 12.71 -6.43
N THR A 44 -10.87 11.80 -6.74
CA THR A 44 -11.30 10.77 -5.78
C THR A 44 -10.97 9.37 -6.29
N ARG A 45 -10.79 8.43 -5.35
CA ARG A 45 -10.58 7.01 -5.64
C ARG A 45 -11.36 6.13 -4.67
N THR A 46 -11.84 5.00 -5.15
CA THR A 46 -12.30 3.89 -4.30
C THR A 46 -11.33 2.72 -4.37
N PHE A 47 -10.85 2.41 -5.58
CA PHE A 47 -9.78 1.47 -5.87
C PHE A 47 -8.78 2.10 -6.85
N LEU A 48 -7.70 1.37 -7.16
CA LEU A 48 -6.70 1.81 -8.12
C LEU A 48 -7.27 1.84 -9.54
N GLU A 49 -6.89 2.86 -10.29
CA GLU A 49 -7.18 3.03 -11.72
C GLU A 49 -5.90 2.87 -12.56
N ASP A 50 -6.07 2.64 -13.86
CA ASP A 50 -4.95 2.55 -14.79
C ASP A 50 -4.14 3.84 -14.79
N GLY A 51 -2.83 3.71 -14.66
CA GLY A 51 -1.92 4.85 -14.55
C GLY A 51 -1.59 5.27 -13.13
N ASP A 52 -2.36 4.84 -12.13
CA ASP A 52 -2.08 5.12 -10.72
C ASP A 52 -0.72 4.53 -10.31
N LYS A 53 0.00 5.27 -9.48
CA LYS A 53 1.30 4.89 -8.92
C LYS A 53 1.21 4.84 -7.41
N VAL A 54 1.53 3.69 -6.82
CA VAL A 54 1.59 3.49 -5.37
C VAL A 54 3.04 3.41 -4.95
N THR A 55 3.42 4.23 -3.97
CA THR A 55 4.73 4.20 -3.32
C THR A 55 4.54 3.94 -1.84
N MET A 56 5.19 2.91 -1.29
CA MET A 56 5.29 2.69 0.15
C MET A 56 6.70 3.03 0.62
N THR A 57 6.77 3.73 1.75
CA THR A 57 8.01 4.05 2.46
C THR A 57 7.86 3.69 3.92
N GLY A 58 8.99 3.43 4.59
CA GLY A 58 9.00 3.10 6.01
C GLY A 58 10.37 3.39 6.60
N TYR A 59 10.38 3.82 7.85
CA TYR A 59 11.61 4.10 8.59
C TYR A 59 11.41 3.93 10.09
N ALA A 60 12.50 3.64 10.79
CA ALA A 60 12.62 3.86 12.22
C ALA A 60 13.34 5.20 12.45
N ASP A 61 12.86 5.96 13.42
CA ASP A 61 13.37 7.30 13.72
C ASP A 61 13.74 7.44 15.19
N THR A 62 14.77 8.22 15.45
CA THR A 62 15.20 8.65 16.78
C THR A 62 15.57 10.14 16.71
N ASP A 63 15.81 10.78 17.84
CA ASP A 63 16.20 12.20 17.86
C ASP A 63 17.52 12.49 17.10
N ASN A 64 18.37 11.47 16.90
CA ASN A 64 19.72 11.64 16.36
C ASN A 64 19.90 11.09 14.95
N TYR A 65 19.14 10.07 14.56
CA TYR A 65 19.26 9.45 13.23
C TYR A 65 18.00 8.68 12.83
N ARG A 66 17.88 8.48 11.52
CA ARG A 66 16.82 7.73 10.85
C ARG A 66 17.39 6.55 10.06
N ILE A 67 16.73 5.39 10.14
CA ILE A 67 17.03 4.21 9.32
C ILE A 67 15.81 3.90 8.45
N GLY A 68 15.95 4.08 7.14
CA GLY A 68 14.88 3.89 6.17
C GLY A 68 15.02 2.61 5.35
N PHE A 69 13.89 2.14 4.82
CA PHE A 69 13.83 1.01 3.88
C PHE A 69 13.98 1.43 2.41
N GLY A 70 14.04 2.74 2.13
CA GLY A 70 13.88 3.26 0.78
C GLY A 70 12.42 3.25 0.33
N GLU A 71 12.20 3.13 -0.97
CA GLU A 71 10.87 3.11 -1.58
C GLU A 71 10.59 1.76 -2.25
N VAL A 72 9.33 1.32 -2.16
CA VAL A 72 8.78 0.30 -3.06
C VAL A 72 7.64 0.92 -3.86
N THR A 73 7.81 0.97 -5.17
CA THR A 73 6.90 1.69 -6.08
C THR A 73 6.44 0.79 -7.21
N GLY A 74 5.14 0.82 -7.49
CA GLY A 74 4.52 0.16 -8.63
C GLY A 74 3.54 1.09 -9.35
N LYS A 75 3.46 0.96 -10.68
CA LYS A 75 2.46 1.64 -11.51
C LYS A 75 1.48 0.61 -12.08
N ILE A 76 0.19 0.89 -11.99
CA ILE A 76 -0.84 0.07 -12.62
C ILE A 76 -0.85 0.38 -14.11
N LEU A 77 -0.68 -0.68 -14.92
CA LEU A 77 -0.81 -0.61 -16.37
C LEU A 77 -2.19 -1.13 -16.76
N PRO A 78 -2.75 -0.63 -17.88
CA PRO A 78 -3.97 -1.19 -18.44
C PRO A 78 -3.90 -2.70 -18.59
N ALA A 79 -5.05 -3.34 -18.34
CA ALA A 79 -5.23 -4.75 -18.63
C ALA A 79 -4.93 -5.01 -20.12
N LYS A 80 -4.37 -6.19 -20.42
CA LYS A 80 -4.22 -6.62 -21.81
C LYS A 80 -5.61 -6.88 -22.38
N GLU A 81 -5.88 -6.36 -23.58
CA GLU A 81 -7.08 -6.74 -24.30
C GLU A 81 -7.04 -8.26 -24.60
N ILE A 82 -8.15 -8.93 -24.36
CA ILE A 82 -8.33 -10.34 -24.74
C ILE A 82 -9.11 -10.32 -26.05
N GLY A 83 -8.42 -10.66 -27.14
CA GLY A 83 -9.03 -10.88 -28.46
C GLY A 83 -9.69 -12.24 -28.59
#